data_AF-R9I004-F1
#
_entry.id   AF-R9I004-F1
#
_cell.length_a   1.000
_cell.length_b   1.000
_cell.length_c   1.000
_cell.angle_alpha   90.00
_cell.angle_beta   90.00
_cell.angle_gamma   90.00
#
_symmetry.space_group_name_H-M   'P 1'
#
loop_
_entity.id
_entity.type
_entity.pdbx_description
1 polymer ?
#
loop_
_entity_poly.entity_id
_entity_poly.type
_entity_poly.pdbx_seq_one_letter_code
_entity_poly.pdbx_strand_id
1 'polypeptide(L)' 'MLKEKAASNSDVLEQINAVYPIDSSMNPTDIAIYELDEGDGSISLLKTYQGLPSDDNFLNNMLEEANETFVELLEIQQTL' A
#
# COMPACT_ATOMS: atom_id res chain seq x y z
N MET A 1 16.52 -1.37 -1.53
CA MET A 1 16.11 0.06 -1.58
C MET A 1 16.86 0.82 -2.67
N LEU A 2 16.36 1.98 -3.14
CA LEU A 2 17.01 2.81 -4.18
C LEU A 2 18.43 3.26 -3.78
N LYS A 3 18.65 3.64 -2.52
CA LYS A 3 19.97 4.00 -1.98
C LYS A 3 21.00 2.87 -2.10
N GLU A 4 20.58 1.63 -1.86
CA GLU A 4 21.47 0.45 -1.93
C GLU A 4 21.87 0.13 -3.36
N LYS A 5 20.96 0.36 -4.33
CA LYS A 5 21.25 0.20 -5.75
C LYS A 5 22.19 1.29 -6.28
N ALA A 6 22.13 2.48 -5.70
CA ALA A 6 22.95 3.64 -6.07
C ALA A 6 24.29 3.71 -5.29
N ALA A 7 24.56 2.79 -4.37
CA ALA A 7 25.71 2.87 -3.45
C ALA A 7 27.07 3.06 -4.14
N SER A 8 27.22 2.57 -5.37
CA SER A 8 28.47 2.65 -6.15
C SER A 8 28.56 3.89 -7.05
N ASN A 9 27.56 4.77 -7.07
CA ASN A 9 27.50 5.93 -7.97
C ASN A 9 27.20 7.22 -7.17
N SER A 10 28.24 8.02 -6.93
CA SER A 10 28.17 9.28 -6.17
C SER A 10 27.19 10.29 -6.78
N ASP A 11 27.18 10.41 -8.09
CA ASP A 11 26.36 11.40 -8.80
C ASP A 11 24.87 11.08 -8.66
N VAL A 12 24.53 9.78 -8.67
CA VAL A 12 23.16 9.32 -8.45
C VAL A 12 22.75 9.52 -6.98
N LEU A 13 23.65 9.28 -6.03
CA LEU A 13 23.38 9.56 -4.61
C LEU A 13 23.13 11.05 -4.37
N GLU A 14 23.89 11.94 -5.02
CA GLU A 14 23.70 13.39 -4.90
C GLU A 14 22.35 13.84 -5.47
N GLN A 15 21.93 13.28 -6.61
CA GLN A 15 20.59 13.52 -7.17
C GLN A 15 19.47 13.03 -6.26
N ILE A 16 19.63 11.84 -5.65
CA ILE A 16 18.67 11.32 -4.68
C ILE A 16 18.60 12.26 -3.48
N ASN A 17 19.75 12.63 -2.90
CA ASN A 17 19.85 13.47 -1.71
C ASN A 17 19.25 14.87 -1.91
N ALA A 18 19.30 15.39 -3.14
CA ALA A 18 18.69 16.66 -3.52
C ALA A 18 17.14 16.63 -3.49
N VAL A 19 16.53 15.47 -3.73
CA VAL A 19 15.06 15.28 -3.68
C VAL A 19 14.62 14.82 -2.29
N TYR A 20 15.36 13.89 -1.70
CA TYR A 20 15.06 13.27 -0.42
C TYR A 20 16.36 12.94 0.31
N PRO A 21 16.60 13.49 1.52
CA PRO A 21 17.84 13.24 2.24
C PRO A 21 18.04 11.74 2.51
N ILE A 22 19.18 11.20 2.08
CA ILE A 22 19.48 9.77 2.20
C ILE A 22 19.50 9.35 3.67
N ASP A 23 20.00 10.21 4.55
CA ASP A 23 20.05 9.97 6.00
C ASP A 23 18.67 9.88 6.65
N SER A 24 17.63 10.42 6.00
CA SER A 24 16.24 10.27 6.46
C SER A 24 15.64 8.90 6.11
N SER A 25 16.33 8.08 5.30
CA SER A 25 15.83 6.78 4.89
C SER A 25 15.79 5.78 6.05
N MET A 26 14.67 5.10 6.20
CA MET A 26 14.46 4.08 7.23
C MET A 26 14.47 2.67 6.63
N ASN A 27 14.97 1.69 7.38
CA ASN A 27 14.89 0.30 6.98
C ASN A 27 13.45 -0.21 7.18
N PRO A 28 12.82 -0.85 6.19
CA PRO A 28 11.44 -1.32 6.29
C PRO A 28 11.24 -2.37 7.39
N THR A 29 12.29 -3.07 7.82
CA THR A 29 12.21 -4.02 8.94
C THR A 29 12.20 -3.36 10.31
N ASP A 30 12.57 -2.08 10.38
CA ASP A 30 12.67 -1.33 11.64
C ASP A 30 11.37 -0.57 11.96
N ILE A 31 10.37 -0.64 11.08
CA ILE A 31 9.06 -0.02 11.22
C ILE A 31 7.97 -1.08 11.15
N ALA A 32 7.02 -1.00 12.08
CA ALA A 32 5.75 -1.71 12.00
C ALA A 32 4.61 -0.69 12.06
N ILE A 33 3.64 -0.82 11.16
CA ILE A 33 2.44 0.02 11.12
C ILE A 33 1.28 -0.83 11.63
N TYR A 34 0.51 -0.30 12.56
CA TYR A 34 -0.69 -0.93 13.09
C TYR A 34 -1.91 -0.13 12.72
N GLU A 35 -3.01 -0.83 12.46
CA GLU A 35 -4.34 -0.26 12.21
C GLU A 35 -5.22 -0.49 13.42
N LEU A 36 -5.98 0.55 13.80
CA LEU A 36 -7.03 0.49 14.82
C LEU A 36 -8.38 0.40 14.11
N ASP A 37 -9.14 -0.64 14.40
CA ASP A 37 -10.55 -0.73 14.04
C ASP A 37 -11.37 0.01 15.12
N GLU A 38 -12.02 1.11 14.75
CA GLU A 38 -12.84 1.90 15.69
C GLU A 38 -14.17 1.22 16.05
N GLY A 39 -14.63 0.25 15.24
CA GLY A 39 -15.89 -0.45 15.45
C GLY A 39 -15.81 -1.48 16.57
N ASP A 40 -14.72 -2.24 16.64
CA ASP A 40 -14.50 -3.25 17.68
C ASP A 40 -13.35 -2.92 18.66
N GLY A 41 -12.58 -1.86 18.38
CA GLY A 41 -11.45 -1.41 19.19
C GLY A 41 -10.20 -2.27 19.04
N SER A 42 -10.14 -3.17 18.07
CA SER A 42 -9.01 -4.05 17.85
C SER A 42 -7.85 -3.34 17.17
N ILE A 43 -6.62 -3.75 17.50
CA ILE A 43 -5.39 -3.26 16.87
C ILE A 43 -4.74 -4.43 16.15
N SER A 44 -4.51 -4.28 14.85
CA SER A 44 -3.89 -5.32 14.02
C SER A 44 -2.67 -4.77 13.26
N LEU A 45 -1.70 -5.64 12.96
CA LEU A 45 -0.55 -5.23 12.14
C LEU A 45 -1.04 -5.00 10.71
N LEU A 46 -0.84 -3.79 10.20
CA LEU A 46 -1.21 -3.43 8.84
C LEU A 46 -0.34 -4.24 7.88
N LYS A 47 -0.99 -5.00 6.99
CA LYS A 47 -0.26 -5.80 6.01
C LYS A 47 0.52 -4.88 5.09
N THR A 48 1.79 -5.23 4.87
CA THR A 48 2.65 -4.50 3.94
C THR A 48 2.74 -5.23 2.61
N TYR A 49 2.63 -4.50 1.51
CA TYR A 49 3.01 -4.98 0.18
C TYR A 49 4.34 -4.35 -0.23
N GLN A 50 5.37 -5.17 -0.50
CA GLN A 50 6.73 -4.71 -0.85
C GLN A 50 7.36 -3.70 0.13
N GLY A 51 7.05 -3.81 1.43
CA GLY A 51 7.56 -2.91 2.47
C GLY A 51 6.88 -1.54 2.52
N LEU A 52 5.86 -1.32 1.70
CA LEU A 52 4.91 -0.24 1.87
C LEU A 52 3.69 -0.78 2.62
N PRO A 53 3.07 -0.02 3.53
CA PRO A 53 1.72 -0.35 3.99
C PRO A 53 0.85 -0.56 2.75
N SER A 54 0.12 -1.68 2.69
CA SER A 54 -0.67 -2.03 1.51
C SER A 54 -1.56 -0.85 1.14
N ASP A 55 -1.45 -0.39 -0.10
CA ASP A 55 -2.35 0.61 -0.68
C ASP A 55 -3.64 -0.03 -1.21
N ASP A 56 -3.89 -1.32 -0.88
CA ASP A 56 -5.18 -1.98 -1.03
C ASP A 56 -6.26 -1.09 -0.43
N ASN A 57 -6.84 -0.29 -1.31
CA ASN A 57 -7.77 0.73 -0.91
C ASN A 57 -9.09 0.03 -0.66
N PHE A 58 -9.51 -0.05 0.60
CA PHE A 58 -10.78 -0.63 1.00
C PHE A 58 -11.93 -0.16 0.08
N LEU A 59 -11.92 1.12 -0.34
CA LEU A 59 -12.89 1.64 -1.30
C LEU A 59 -12.81 0.97 -2.66
N ASN A 60 -11.63 0.76 -3.23
CA ASN A 60 -11.49 0.11 -4.52
C ASN A 60 -11.98 -1.34 -4.48
N ASN A 61 -11.66 -2.07 -3.40
CA ASN A 61 -12.12 -3.44 -3.21
C ASN A 61 -13.65 -3.51 -3.05
N MET A 62 -14.22 -2.59 -2.26
CA MET A 62 -15.68 -2.47 -2.11
C MET A 62 -16.38 -2.09 -3.43
N LEU A 63 -15.76 -1.23 -4.25
CA LEU A 63 -16.29 -0.86 -5.56
C LEU A 63 -16.23 -2.03 -6.55
N GLU A 64 -15.18 -2.84 -6.50
CA GLU A 64 -15.06 -4.06 -7.29
C GLU A 64 -16.14 -5.08 -6.90
N GLU A 65 -16.29 -5.38 -5.61
CA GLU A 65 -17.32 -6.30 -5.10
C GLU A 65 -18.75 -5.82 -5.44
N ALA A 66 -19.01 -4.52 -5.29
CA ALA A 66 -20.31 -3.94 -5.64
C ALA A 66 -20.61 -4.04 -7.14
N ASN A 67 -19.61 -3.86 -8.00
CA ASN A 67 -19.76 -4.02 -9.44
C ASN A 67 -20.04 -5.48 -9.81
N GLU A 68 -19.32 -6.44 -9.23
CA GLU A 68 -19.56 -7.88 -9.45
C GLU A 68 -20.99 -8.26 -9.04
N THR A 69 -21.40 -7.86 -7.83
CA THR A 69 -22.76 -8.09 -7.32
C THR A 69 -23.82 -7.48 -8.24
N PHE A 70 -23.57 -6.27 -8.76
CA PHE A 70 -24.49 -5.61 -9.67
C PHE A 70 -24.62 -6.34 -11.01
N VAL A 71 -23.53 -6.89 -11.53
CA VAL A 71 -23.54 -7.71 -12.75
C VAL A 71 -24.38 -8.97 -12.54
N GLU A 72 -24.22 -9.67 -11.42
CA GLU A 72 -25.02 -10.87 -11.11
C GLU A 72 -26.53 -10.56 -11.07
N LEU A 73 -26.91 -9.41 -10.47
CA LEU A 73 -28.30 -8.98 -10.43
C LEU A 73 -28.86 -8.68 -11.83
N LEU A 74 -28.06 -8.09 -12.73
CA LEU A 74 -28.46 -7.84 -14.11
C LEU A 74 -28.67 -9.13 -14.90
N GLU A 75 -27.83 -10.14 -14.68
CA GLU A 75 -27.98 -11.45 -15.32
C GLU A 75 -29.28 -12.13 -14.89
N ILE A 76 -29.60 -12.10 -13.59
CA ILE A 76 -30.87 -12.61 -13.07
C ILE A 76 -32.04 -11.88 -13.73
N GLN A 77 -31.98 -10.55 -13.84
CA GLN A 77 -33.02 -9.74 -14.47
C GLN A 77 -33.23 -10.13 -15.95
N GLN A 78 -32.18 -10.45 -16.70
CA GLN A 78 -32.30 -10.87 -18.10
C GLN A 78 -32.92 -12.25 -18.26
N THR A 79 -32.93 -13.06 -17.21
CA THR A 79 -33.52 -14.40 -17.23
C THR A 79 -35.01 -14.40 -16.89
N LEU A 80 -35.56 -13.25 -16.47
CA LEU A 80 -36.98 -12.99 -16.23
C LEU A 80 -37.69 -12.49 -17.49
#